data_AF-A0A4R0NF68-F1
#
_entry.id   AF-A0A4R0NF68-F1
#
_cell.length_a   1.000
_cell.length_b   1.000
_cell.length_c   1.000
_cell.angle_alpha   90.00
_cell.angle_beta   90.00
_cell.angle_gamma   90.00
#
_symmetry.space_group_name_H-M   'P 1'
#
loop_
_entity.id
_entity.type
_entity.pdbx_description
1 polymer ?
#
loop_
_entity_poly.entity_id
_entity_poly.type
_entity_poly.pdbx_seq_one_letter_code
_entity_poly.pdbx_strand_id
1 'polypeptide(L)'
;MSKFTTSIILLIILLSFKISHSQTVAETKSWIANKIPTLEYSNQDIRYDYTITFTDKTLNISENIKTYFQGQESIINTTTNVPISQIGYLTFDEKSNTVWLTVKAKDNLKVFSKELDGKESLTNECIMIFSKLILKDDLQNRLRKAFNNLIIKSGGKVIKETF
;
A
#
# COMPACT_ATOMS: atom_id res chain seq x y z
N MET A 1 -10.61 -58.87 -7.83
CA MET A 1 -10.01 -57.82 -8.68
C MET A 1 -10.80 -56.52 -8.54
N SER A 2 -10.64 -55.76 -7.45
CA SER A 2 -11.42 -54.53 -7.22
C SER A 2 -10.74 -53.59 -6.21
N LYS A 3 -9.48 -53.24 -6.44
CA LYS A 3 -8.76 -52.25 -5.61
C LYS A 3 -7.87 -51.27 -6.39
N PHE A 4 -7.82 -51.38 -7.72
CA PHE A 4 -6.90 -50.59 -8.54
C PHE A 4 -7.53 -49.39 -9.25
N THR A 5 -8.87 -49.29 -9.30
CA THR A 5 -9.55 -48.17 -9.98
C THR A 5 -9.91 -47.01 -9.04
N THR A 6 -10.04 -47.25 -7.73
CA THR A 6 -10.39 -46.20 -6.76
C THR A 6 -9.23 -45.24 -6.47
N SER A 7 -7.98 -45.70 -6.57
CA SER A 7 -6.79 -44.87 -6.31
C SER A 7 -6.49 -43.84 -7.40
N ILE A 8 -6.92 -44.10 -8.64
CA ILE A 8 -6.66 -43.19 -9.77
C ILE A 8 -7.60 -41.97 -9.73
N ILE A 9 -8.84 -42.15 -9.28
CA ILE A 9 -9.83 -41.07 -9.17
C ILE A 9 -9.46 -40.09 -8.04
N LEU A 10 -8.89 -40.58 -6.93
CA LEU A 10 -8.46 -39.73 -5.82
C LEU A 10 -7.27 -38.83 -6.20
N LEU A 11 -6.37 -39.32 -7.05
CA LEU A 11 -5.19 -38.56 -7.50
C LEU A 11 -5.55 -37.42 -8.46
N ILE A 12 -6.58 -37.60 -9.30
CA ILE A 12 -7.05 -36.57 -10.25
C ILE A 12 -7.80 -35.44 -9.52
N ILE A 13 -8.53 -35.76 -8.44
CA ILE A 13 -9.20 -34.75 -7.60
C ILE A 13 -8.17 -33.90 -6.83
N LEU A 14 -7.06 -34.48 -6.36
CA LEU A 14 -5.98 -33.75 -5.69
C LEU A 14 -5.17 -32.84 -6.62
N LEU A 15 -5.07 -33.17 -7.91
CA LEU A 15 -4.41 -32.32 -8.92
C LEU A 15 -5.28 -31.13 -9.38
N SER A 16 -6.59 -31.18 -9.12
CA SER A 16 -7.55 -30.13 -9.49
C SER A 16 -7.61 -28.97 -8.50
N PHE A 17 -7.01 -29.11 -7.32
CA PHE A 17 -6.92 -28.07 -6.30
C PHE A 17 -5.66 -27.20 -6.39
N LYS A 18 -4.99 -27.16 -7.55
CA LYS A 18 -4.18 -26.00 -7.92
C LYS A 18 -5.06 -24.88 -8.47
N ILE A 19 -6.16 -24.58 -7.77
CA ILE A 19 -6.82 -23.29 -7.92
C ILE A 19 -5.81 -22.31 -7.33
N SER A 20 -5.07 -21.64 -8.19
CA SER A 20 -4.23 -20.49 -7.83
C SER A 20 -5.17 -19.50 -7.12
N HIS A 21 -5.23 -19.57 -5.79
CA HIS A 21 -6.12 -18.74 -4.98
C HIS A 21 -5.58 -17.32 -5.08
N SER A 22 -6.04 -16.58 -6.10
CA SER A 22 -5.80 -15.15 -6.19
C SER A 22 -6.35 -14.54 -4.91
N GLN A 23 -5.51 -13.84 -4.16
CA GLN A 23 -5.95 -13.11 -2.98
C GLN A 23 -7.16 -12.23 -3.34
N THR A 24 -8.17 -12.27 -2.48
CA THR A 24 -9.37 -11.44 -2.61
C THR A 24 -9.02 -9.96 -2.40
N VAL A 25 -9.91 -9.07 -2.83
CA VAL A 25 -9.76 -7.62 -2.59
C VAL A 25 -9.68 -7.34 -1.08
N ALA A 26 -10.47 -8.03 -0.28
CA ALA A 26 -10.48 -7.89 1.18
C ALA A 26 -9.14 -8.33 1.81
N GLU A 27 -8.62 -9.49 1.41
CA GLU A 27 -7.31 -9.97 1.89
C GLU A 27 -6.17 -9.04 1.47
N THR A 28 -6.21 -8.52 0.24
CA THR A 28 -5.22 -7.56 -0.26
C THR A 28 -5.25 -6.26 0.54
N LYS A 29 -6.44 -5.71 0.79
CA LYS A 29 -6.64 -4.51 1.63
C LYS A 29 -6.12 -4.75 3.05
N SER A 30 -6.51 -5.86 3.67
CA SER A 30 -6.07 -6.21 5.03
C SER A 30 -4.56 -6.41 5.11
N TRP A 31 -3.97 -7.11 4.13
CA TRP A 31 -2.53 -7.32 4.10
C TRP A 31 -1.75 -6.00 3.99
N ILE A 32 -2.14 -5.08 3.10
CA ILE A 32 -1.51 -3.75 3.00
C ILE A 32 -1.67 -2.98 4.31
N ALA A 33 -2.89 -2.93 4.86
CA ALA A 33 -3.20 -2.21 6.10
C ALA A 33 -2.39 -2.72 7.30
N ASN A 34 -2.11 -4.02 7.34
CA ASN A 34 -1.27 -4.62 8.38
C ASN A 34 0.22 -4.43 8.14
N LYS A 35 0.66 -4.26 6.89
CA LYS A 35 2.08 -4.23 6.55
C LYS A 35 2.67 -2.83 6.57
N ILE A 36 1.97 -1.82 6.06
CA ILE A 36 2.47 -0.44 6.03
C ILE A 36 2.87 0.09 7.43
N PRO A 37 2.10 -0.12 8.52
CA PRO A 37 2.50 0.33 9.86
C PRO A 37 3.82 -0.28 10.35
N THR A 38 4.18 -1.48 9.88
CA THR A 38 5.45 -2.14 10.26
C THR A 38 6.68 -1.57 9.57
N LEU A 39 6.49 -0.59 8.68
CA LEU A 39 7.53 0.02 7.85
C LEU A 39 7.88 1.45 8.31
N GLU A 40 7.47 1.82 9.52
CA GLU A 40 7.80 3.10 10.13
C GLU A 40 9.27 3.49 9.91
N TYR A 41 9.50 4.77 9.66
CA TYR A 41 10.83 5.36 9.65
C TYR A 41 11.02 6.16 10.92
N SER A 42 12.14 5.94 11.61
CA SER A 42 12.47 6.66 12.83
C SER A 42 13.97 6.89 12.91
N ASN A 43 14.38 8.09 13.32
CA ASN A 43 15.73 8.43 13.73
C ASN A 43 15.66 9.28 15.03
N GLN A 44 16.78 9.87 15.44
CA GLN A 44 16.84 10.67 16.67
C GLN A 44 16.00 11.96 16.64
N ASP A 45 15.73 12.51 15.45
CA ASP A 45 15.12 13.82 15.24
C ASP A 45 13.67 13.72 14.71
N ILE A 46 13.32 12.62 14.03
CA ILE A 46 12.02 12.48 13.37
C ILE A 46 11.53 11.02 13.33
N ARG A 47 10.22 10.84 13.49
CA ARG A 47 9.51 9.58 13.31
C ARG A 47 8.30 9.78 12.41
N TYR A 48 8.10 8.84 11.49
CA TYR A 48 6.96 8.77 10.58
C TYR A 48 6.20 7.47 10.81
N ASP A 49 5.00 7.59 11.35
CA ASP A 49 4.08 6.48 11.57
C ASP A 49 2.87 6.61 10.63
N TYR A 50 2.42 5.48 10.08
CA TYR A 50 1.31 5.47 9.14
C TYR A 50 0.24 4.46 9.56
N THR A 51 -1.01 4.86 9.44
CA THR A 51 -2.17 3.96 9.50
C THR A 51 -2.87 4.01 8.16
N ILE A 52 -3.15 2.83 7.61
CA ILE A 52 -3.82 2.68 6.32
C ILE A 52 -5.16 2.02 6.53
N THR A 53 -6.23 2.67 6.07
CA THR A 53 -7.56 2.08 6.05
C THR A 53 -8.15 2.16 4.66
N PHE A 54 -9.07 1.24 4.36
CA PHE A 54 -9.77 1.19 3.09
C PHE A 54 -11.27 1.28 3.36
N THR A 55 -11.87 2.43 3.05
CA THR A 55 -13.31 2.64 3.16
C THR A 55 -13.88 2.69 1.74
N ASP A 56 -14.72 1.72 1.40
CA ASP A 56 -15.30 1.58 0.06
C ASP A 56 -14.24 1.58 -1.06
N LYS A 57 -14.21 2.66 -1.86
CA LYS A 57 -13.31 2.90 -3.00
C LYS A 57 -12.20 3.90 -2.67
N THR A 58 -12.02 4.24 -1.40
CA THR A 58 -11.03 5.22 -0.92
C THR A 58 -9.99 4.52 -0.06
N LEU A 59 -8.73 4.89 -0.29
CA LEU A 59 -7.58 4.60 0.56
C LEU A 59 -7.38 5.82 1.47
N ASN A 60 -7.53 5.64 2.78
CA ASN A 60 -7.25 6.70 3.75
C ASN A 60 -5.89 6.43 4.39
N ILE A 61 -5.01 7.42 4.30
CA ILE A 61 -3.64 7.38 4.79
C ILE A 61 -3.55 8.40 5.92
N SER A 62 -3.52 7.92 7.16
CA SER A 62 -3.27 8.77 8.31
C SER A 62 -1.79 8.72 8.66
N GLU A 63 -1.14 9.88 8.70
CA GLU A 63 0.27 10.03 9.01
C GLU A 63 0.38 10.75 10.36
N ASN A 64 1.21 10.20 11.25
CA ASN A 64 1.62 10.83 12.50
C ASN A 64 3.13 11.08 12.40
N ILE A 65 3.51 12.35 12.31
CA ILE A 65 4.90 12.78 12.20
C ILE A 65 5.30 13.39 13.52
N LYS A 66 6.29 12.79 14.18
CA LYS A 66 6.86 13.32 15.43
C LYS A 66 8.23 13.89 15.14
N THR A 67 8.48 15.12 15.55
CA THR A 67 9.81 15.75 15.46
C THR A 67 10.32 16.10 16.85
N TYR A 68 11.60 15.85 17.08
CA TYR A 68 12.30 16.14 18.33
C TYR A 68 13.34 17.23 18.09
N PHE A 69 13.20 18.37 18.76
CA PHE A 69 14.16 19.46 18.66
C PHE A 69 14.42 20.06 20.04
N GLN A 70 15.69 20.08 20.48
CA GLN A 70 16.10 20.61 21.79
C GLN A 70 15.30 20.04 22.98
N GLY A 71 14.93 18.76 22.92
CA GLY A 71 14.14 18.10 23.97
C GLY A 71 12.63 18.38 23.92
N GLN A 72 12.14 19.12 22.94
CA GLN A 72 10.71 19.32 22.70
C GLN A 72 10.20 18.38 21.61
N GLU A 73 9.03 17.77 21.84
CA GLU A 73 8.30 16.97 20.86
C GLU A 73 7.22 17.84 20.19
N SER A 74 7.16 17.78 18.86
CA SER A 74 6.03 18.30 18.08
C SER A 74 5.40 17.16 17.30
N ILE A 75 4.07 17.14 17.23
CA ILE A 75 3.29 16.11 16.55
C ILE A 75 2.46 16.78 15.47
N ILE A 76 2.61 16.29 14.24
CA ILE A 76 1.80 16.66 13.09
C ILE A 76 0.95 15.45 12.70
N ASN A 77 -0.36 15.64 12.61
CA ASN A 77 -1.28 14.62 12.13
C ASN A 77 -1.86 15.06 10.79
N THR A 78 -1.74 14.20 9.79
CA THR A 78 -2.33 14.40 8.47
C THR A 78 -3.20 13.20 8.12
N THR A 79 -4.32 13.44 7.44
CA THR A 79 -5.06 12.37 6.79
C THR A 79 -5.21 12.69 5.32
N THR A 80 -4.81 11.76 4.46
CA THR A 80 -4.97 11.87 3.01
C THR A 80 -5.96 10.83 2.51
N ASN A 81 -7.06 11.30 1.93
CA ASN A 81 -8.09 10.49 1.31
C ASN A 81 -7.80 10.37 -0.19
N VAL A 82 -7.52 9.15 -0.63
CA VAL A 82 -7.09 8.83 -1.99
C VAL A 82 -8.15 7.97 -2.67
N PRO A 83 -8.93 8.49 -3.63
CA PRO A 83 -9.83 7.67 -4.42
C PRO A 83 -9.01 6.67 -5.25
N ILE A 84 -9.18 5.36 -5.00
CA ILE A 84 -8.31 4.31 -5.56
C ILE A 84 -8.38 4.30 -7.10
N SER A 85 -9.56 4.58 -7.66
CA SER A 85 -9.76 4.67 -9.11
C SER A 85 -9.05 5.86 -9.75
N GLN A 86 -8.65 6.86 -8.96
CA GLN A 86 -7.93 8.05 -9.43
C GLN A 86 -6.41 7.95 -9.29
N ILE A 87 -5.90 6.87 -8.70
CA ILE A 87 -4.46 6.61 -8.68
C ILE A 87 -4.01 6.28 -10.11
N GLY A 88 -3.05 7.04 -10.61
CA GLY A 88 -2.42 6.80 -11.91
C GLY A 88 -1.30 5.79 -11.78
N TYR A 89 -0.40 6.02 -10.84
CA TYR A 89 0.74 5.16 -10.59
C TYR A 89 1.29 5.35 -9.18
N LEU A 90 2.23 4.47 -8.81
CA LEU A 90 3.00 4.59 -7.59
C LEU A 90 4.48 4.26 -7.86
N THR A 91 5.36 4.99 -7.21
CA THR A 91 6.82 4.77 -7.26
C THR A 91 7.35 4.44 -5.88
N PHE A 92 8.51 3.81 -5.88
CA PHE A 92 9.26 3.53 -4.67
C PHE A 92 10.69 3.96 -4.97
N ASP A 93 11.11 5.07 -4.35
CA ASP A 93 12.39 5.70 -4.62
C ASP A 93 13.27 5.57 -3.38
N GLU A 94 14.38 4.84 -3.50
CA GLU A 94 15.33 4.70 -2.42
C GLU A 94 16.16 5.99 -2.28
N LYS A 95 16.24 6.53 -1.06
CA LYS A 95 17.03 7.73 -0.73
C LYS A 95 17.79 7.53 0.56
N SER A 96 19.12 7.52 0.48
CA SER A 96 20.05 7.37 1.62
C SER A 96 19.65 6.22 2.57
N ASN A 97 18.87 6.52 3.62
CA ASN A 97 18.43 5.60 4.67
C ASN A 97 16.92 5.32 4.68
N THR A 98 16.21 5.78 3.65
CA THR A 98 14.74 5.74 3.54
C THR A 98 14.30 5.23 2.18
N VAL A 99 13.06 4.82 2.08
CA VAL A 99 12.38 4.52 0.82
C VAL A 99 11.10 5.33 0.77
N TRP A 100 10.91 6.07 -0.32
CA TRP A 100 9.78 6.97 -0.50
C TRP A 100 8.76 6.28 -1.39
N LEU A 101 7.57 6.01 -0.86
CA LEU A 101 6.40 5.59 -1.64
C LEU A 101 5.62 6.83 -2.06
N THR A 102 5.66 7.14 -3.35
CA THR A 102 4.83 8.20 -3.93
C THR A 102 3.61 7.56 -4.57
N VAL A 103 2.42 7.97 -4.16
CA VAL A 103 1.14 7.65 -4.83
C VAL A 103 0.71 8.89 -5.57
N LYS A 104 0.50 8.79 -6.89
CA LYS A 104 0.17 9.94 -7.74
C LYS A 104 -1.17 9.78 -8.44
N ALA A 105 -1.93 10.87 -8.50
CA ALA A 105 -3.19 10.94 -9.22
C ALA A 105 -2.96 10.84 -10.74
N LYS A 106 -3.97 10.32 -11.44
CA LYS A 106 -4.02 10.36 -12.91
C LYS A 106 -3.97 11.79 -13.40
N ASP A 107 -3.28 11.98 -14.53
CA ASP A 107 -3.22 13.25 -15.26
C ASP A 107 -2.83 14.46 -14.38
N ASN A 108 -2.10 14.21 -13.28
CA ASN A 108 -1.73 15.21 -12.26
C ASN A 108 -2.93 15.96 -11.65
N LEU A 109 -4.13 15.39 -11.66
CA LEU A 109 -5.33 15.99 -11.12
C LEU A 109 -5.23 16.14 -9.59
N LYS A 110 -5.62 17.30 -9.06
CA LYS A 110 -5.68 17.54 -7.60
C LYS A 110 -6.97 16.95 -7.03
N VAL A 111 -6.97 15.64 -6.79
CA VAL A 111 -8.16 14.87 -6.36
C VAL A 111 -7.95 14.11 -5.06
N PHE A 112 -6.75 14.18 -4.48
CA PHE A 112 -6.50 13.63 -3.15
C PHE A 112 -6.80 14.72 -2.14
N SER A 113 -7.67 14.43 -1.19
CA SER A 113 -8.02 15.35 -0.12
C SER A 113 -7.06 15.13 1.04
N LYS A 114 -6.28 16.15 1.39
CA LYS A 114 -5.35 16.13 2.52
C LYS A 114 -5.84 17.08 3.59
N GLU A 115 -6.10 16.55 4.77
CA GLU A 115 -6.45 17.30 5.97
C GLU A 115 -5.22 17.43 6.86
N LEU A 116 -4.94 18.67 7.29
CA LEU A 116 -3.92 19.03 8.27
C LEU A 116 -4.54 20.03 9.25
N ASP A 117 -4.59 19.69 10.53
CA ASP A 117 -5.15 20.55 11.60
C ASP A 117 -6.57 21.06 11.27
N GLY A 118 -7.43 20.18 10.74
CA GLY A 118 -8.81 20.52 10.35
C GLY A 118 -8.94 21.34 9.08
N LYS A 119 -7.84 21.64 8.38
CA LYS A 119 -7.84 22.33 7.09
C LYS A 119 -7.67 21.32 5.97
N GLU A 120 -8.65 21.27 5.09
CA GLU A 120 -8.64 20.43 3.90
C GLU A 120 -7.99 21.15 2.72
N SER A 121 -7.17 20.42 1.97
CA SER A 121 -6.53 20.88 0.73
C SER A 121 -6.52 19.76 -0.31
N LEU A 122 -6.61 20.12 -1.59
CA LEU A 122 -6.51 19.16 -2.68
C LEU A 122 -5.07 19.06 -3.19
N THR A 123 -4.54 17.84 -3.23
CA THR A 123 -3.23 17.50 -3.78
C THR A 123 -3.39 16.46 -4.90
N ASN A 124 -2.35 16.32 -5.72
CA ASN A 124 -2.26 15.29 -6.75
C ASN A 124 -1.34 14.12 -6.34
N GLU A 125 -0.70 14.20 -5.18
CA GLU A 125 0.18 13.14 -4.68
C GLU A 125 0.15 13.01 -3.16
N CYS A 126 0.44 11.80 -2.69
CA CYS A 126 0.69 11.46 -1.30
C CYS A 126 2.03 10.73 -1.23
N ILE A 127 2.88 11.11 -0.27
CA ILE A 127 4.23 10.59 -0.11
C ILE A 127 4.35 10.00 1.28
N MET A 128 4.65 8.70 1.35
CA MET A 128 4.99 8.01 2.59
C MET A 128 6.48 7.67 2.60
N ILE A 129 7.14 7.97 3.70
CA ILE A 129 8.57 7.71 3.93
C ILE A 129 8.72 6.52 4.87
N PHE A 130 9.36 5.46 4.37
CA PHE A 130 9.56 4.21 5.09
C PHE A 130 11.03 3.95 5.40
N SER A 131 11.27 3.11 6.41
CA SER A 131 12.59 2.53 6.63
C SER A 131 12.97 1.54 5.53
N LYS A 132 14.26 1.18 5.44
CA LYS A 132 14.75 0.16 4.49
C LYS A 132 14.22 -1.25 4.76
N LEU A 133 13.42 -1.47 5.80
CA LEU A 133 12.73 -2.75 6.02
C LEU A 133 11.84 -3.14 4.83
N ILE A 134 11.34 -2.17 4.06
CA ILE A 134 10.55 -2.43 2.86
C ILE A 134 11.33 -3.15 1.74
N LEU A 135 12.66 -3.09 1.77
CA LEU A 135 13.52 -3.76 0.79
C LEU A 135 13.73 -5.25 1.12
N LYS A 136 13.38 -5.69 2.33
CA LYS A 136 13.52 -7.09 2.74
C LYS A 136 12.45 -7.95 2.07
N ASP A 137 12.80 -9.19 1.74
CA ASP A 137 11.89 -10.23 1.24
C ASP A 137 10.99 -9.80 0.06
N ASP A 138 11.55 -8.98 -0.84
CA ASP A 138 10.87 -8.44 -2.02
C ASP A 138 9.57 -7.65 -1.67
N LEU A 139 9.48 -7.13 -0.44
CA LEU A 139 8.25 -6.54 0.08
C LEU A 139 7.80 -5.32 -0.73
N GLN A 140 8.73 -4.47 -1.18
CA GLN A 140 8.47 -3.36 -2.09
C GLN A 140 7.70 -3.80 -3.35
N ASN A 141 8.16 -4.85 -4.03
CA ASN A 141 7.51 -5.34 -5.25
C ASN A 141 6.17 -6.02 -4.95
N ARG A 142 6.05 -6.70 -3.81
CA ARG A 142 4.78 -7.29 -3.36
C ARG A 142 3.75 -6.21 -3.04
N LEU A 143 4.13 -5.13 -2.37
CA LEU A 143 3.28 -3.96 -2.14
C LEU A 143 2.88 -3.30 -3.45
N ARG A 144 3.82 -3.10 -4.38
CA ARG A 144 3.53 -2.57 -5.72
C ARG A 144 2.47 -3.41 -6.45
N LYS A 145 2.63 -4.74 -6.46
CA LYS A 145 1.66 -5.67 -7.06
C LYS A 145 0.30 -5.59 -6.37
N ALA A 146 0.27 -5.54 -5.04
CA ALA A 146 -0.95 -5.48 -4.25
C ALA A 146 -1.74 -4.18 -4.52
N PHE A 147 -1.08 -3.02 -4.48
CA PHE A 147 -1.70 -1.75 -4.82
C PHE A 147 -2.18 -1.72 -6.28
N ASN A 148 -1.35 -2.15 -7.23
CA ASN A 148 -1.74 -2.21 -8.65
C ASN A 148 -2.99 -3.08 -8.87
N ASN A 149 -3.08 -4.23 -8.18
CA ASN A 149 -4.27 -5.08 -8.22
C ASN A 149 -5.51 -4.33 -7.69
N LEU A 150 -5.40 -3.62 -6.57
CA LEU A 150 -6.51 -2.83 -6.03
C LEU A 150 -6.95 -1.70 -6.97
N ILE A 151 -6.00 -1.01 -7.60
CA ILE A 151 -6.29 0.04 -8.60
C ILE A 151 -7.11 -0.54 -9.74
N ILE A 152 -6.65 -1.64 -10.35
CA ILE A 152 -7.34 -2.30 -11.46
C ILE A 152 -8.73 -2.78 -11.04
N LYS A 153 -8.85 -3.44 -9.88
CA LYS A 153 -10.14 -3.95 -9.37
C LYS A 153 -11.12 -2.83 -9.02
N SER A 154 -10.65 -1.62 -8.75
CA SER A 154 -11.47 -0.44 -8.49
C SER A 154 -11.87 0.32 -9.76
N GLY A 155 -11.58 -0.22 -10.95
CA GLY A 155 -11.82 0.45 -12.24
C GLY A 155 -10.76 1.50 -12.61
N GLY A 156 -9.65 1.53 -11.88
CA GLY A 156 -8.47 2.33 -12.22
C GLY A 156 -7.63 1.70 -13.34
N LYS A 157 -6.64 2.46 -13.84
CA LYS A 157 -5.65 1.98 -14.81
C LYS A 157 -4.29 2.40 -14.30
N VAL A 158 -3.39 1.43 -14.12
CA VAL A 158 -2.00 1.70 -13.75
C VAL A 158 -1.27 2.18 -14.99
N ILE A 159 -0.80 3.42 -14.96
CA ILE A 159 0.01 4.03 -16.01
C ILE A 159 1.47 3.71 -15.67
N LYS A 160 2.24 3.18 -16.62
CA LYS A 160 3.69 3.06 -16.42
C LYS A 160 4.30 4.44 -16.58
N GLU A 161 5.09 4.87 -15.61
CA GLU A 161 5.88 6.09 -15.76
C GLU A 161 6.88 5.87 -16.90
N THR A 162 6.81 6.73 -17.91
CA THR A 162 7.77 6.78 -19.01
C THR A 162 8.72 7.91 -18.67
N PHE A 163 9.97 7.56 -18.31
CA PHE A 163 11.05 8.50 -18.11
C PHE A 163 11.74 8.78 -19.44
#